data_AF-A0A969F483-F1
#
_entry.id   AF-A0A969F483-F1
#
_cell.length_a   1.000
_cell.length_b   1.000
_cell.length_c   1.000
_cell.angle_alpha   90.00
_cell.angle_beta   90.00
_cell.angle_gamma   90.00
#
_symmetry.space_group_name_H-M   'P 1'
#
loop_
_entity.id
_entity.type
_entity.pdbx_description
1 polymer ?
#
loop_
_entity_poly.entity_id
_entity_poly.type
_entity_poly.pdbx_seq_one_letter_code
_entity_poly.pdbx_strand_id
1 'polypeptide(L)'
;MQGAKGDVAFGVGLMVLLMVVTIIYMPIVLPLLLPGVAINPWDIAKSLIVLMLIPLTLGLLFKSHSADSAAHWQPTMNKISSLAMLVLLVVGLGLNISNIISLIGSWGLVALLLFIIGSLLIGMLLGGGNPGVRSVMGLGTAQRNVSAAILVSVQNFSGTSTLPFVLVAAILLLLVLLPAAKRMGAGQPDGIATQTAA
;
A
#
# COMPACT_ATOMS: atom_id res chain seq x y z
N MET A 1 8.33 -6.42 20.88
CA MET A 1 6.96 -6.87 20.60
C MET A 1 6.96 -8.39 20.41
N GLN A 2 6.82 -9.15 21.49
CA GLN A 2 6.74 -10.62 21.49
C GLN A 2 5.55 -11.00 22.36
N GLY A 3 4.36 -10.95 21.78
CA GLY A 3 3.10 -11.23 22.47
C GLY A 3 1.90 -11.51 21.55
N ALA A 4 2.04 -11.30 20.24
CA ALA A 4 0.94 -11.48 19.29
C ALA A 4 1.40 -12.21 18.01
N LYS A 5 1.97 -13.42 18.14
CA LYS A 5 2.30 -14.24 16.96
C LYS A 5 1.06 -14.54 16.11
N GLY A 6 -0.13 -14.59 16.72
CA GLY A 6 -1.42 -14.78 16.03
C GLY A 6 -1.89 -13.56 15.22
N ASP A 7 -1.71 -12.35 15.74
CA ASP A 7 -2.16 -11.11 15.07
C ASP A 7 -1.26 -10.76 13.88
N VAL A 8 0.06 -10.90 14.03
CA VAL A 8 1.01 -10.61 12.95
C VAL A 8 0.88 -11.61 11.79
N ALA A 9 0.70 -12.90 12.08
CA ALA A 9 0.51 -13.91 11.03
C ALA A 9 -0.82 -13.71 10.30
N PHE A 10 -1.88 -13.36 11.02
CA PHE A 10 -3.19 -13.05 10.46
C PHE A 10 -3.15 -11.79 9.58
N GLY A 11 -2.53 -10.70 10.05
CA GLY A 11 -2.36 -9.47 9.28
C GLY A 11 -1.57 -9.68 7.99
N VAL A 12 -0.49 -10.47 8.04
CA VAL A 12 0.28 -10.82 6.85
C VAL A 12 -0.55 -11.66 5.88
N GLY A 13 -1.28 -12.67 6.38
CA GLY A 13 -2.16 -13.50 5.55
C GLY A 13 -3.27 -12.70 4.88
N LEU A 14 -3.89 -11.77 5.62
CA LEU A 14 -4.90 -10.86 5.10
C LEU A 14 -4.35 -9.93 4.02
N MET A 15 -3.14 -9.36 4.22
CA MET A 15 -2.49 -8.53 3.20
C MET A 15 -2.22 -9.32 1.91
N VAL A 16 -1.75 -10.57 2.03
CA VAL A 16 -1.54 -11.44 0.86
C VAL A 16 -2.87 -11.74 0.17
N LEU A 17 -3.93 -12.05 0.92
CA LEU A 17 -5.25 -12.32 0.35
C LEU A 17 -5.79 -11.10 -0.40
N LEU A 18 -5.75 -9.92 0.23
CA LEU A 18 -6.18 -8.67 -0.40
C LEU A 18 -5.37 -8.36 -1.66
N MET A 19 -4.06 -8.63 -1.64
CA MET A 19 -3.19 -8.47 -2.80
C MET A 19 -3.60 -9.40 -3.95
N VAL A 20 -3.87 -10.68 -3.68
CA VAL A 20 -4.33 -11.64 -4.70
C VAL A 20 -5.69 -11.23 -5.26
N VAL A 21 -6.63 -10.82 -4.41
CA VAL A 21 -7.94 -10.30 -4.85
C VAL A 21 -7.76 -9.09 -5.76
N THR A 22 -6.82 -8.19 -5.44
CA THR A 22 -6.53 -7.00 -6.25
C THR A 22 -6.05 -7.35 -7.67
N ILE A 23 -5.33 -8.47 -7.84
CA ILE A 23 -4.84 -8.96 -9.13
C ILE A 23 -6.00 -9.32 -10.07
N ILE A 24 -7.09 -9.85 -9.50
CA ILE A 24 -8.31 -10.20 -10.26
C ILE A 24 -9.21 -8.97 -10.42
N TYR A 25 -9.34 -8.16 -9.37
CA TYR A 25 -10.25 -7.02 -9.31
C TYR A 25 -9.84 -5.88 -10.26
N MET A 26 -8.57 -5.50 -10.29
CA MET A 26 -8.11 -4.34 -11.08
C MET A 26 -8.35 -4.48 -12.59
N PRO A 27 -8.02 -5.61 -13.26
CA PRO A 27 -8.30 -5.79 -14.68
C PRO A 27 -9.78 -5.65 -15.05
N ILE A 28 -10.70 -5.87 -14.11
CA ILE A 28 -12.14 -5.78 -14.35
C ILE A 28 -12.65 -4.37 -14.08
N VAL A 29 -12.29 -3.81 -12.93
CA VAL A 29 -12.85 -2.53 -12.47
C VAL A 29 -12.21 -1.33 -13.16
N LEU A 30 -10.93 -1.41 -13.50
CA LEU A 30 -10.23 -0.27 -14.09
C LEU A 30 -10.74 0.10 -15.49
N PRO A 31 -11.01 -0.86 -16.41
CA PRO A 31 -11.67 -0.55 -17.68
C PRO A 31 -13.09 0.01 -17.53
N LEU A 32 -13.84 -0.44 -16.51
CA LEU A 32 -15.20 0.05 -16.23
C LEU A 32 -15.20 1.50 -15.73
N LEU A 33 -14.21 1.88 -14.94
CA LEU A 33 -14.06 3.24 -14.41
C LEU A 33 -13.42 4.20 -15.42
N LEU A 34 -12.68 3.70 -16.40
CA LEU A 34 -11.97 4.49 -17.41
C LEU A 34 -12.38 4.09 -18.84
N PRO A 35 -13.67 4.23 -19.22
CA PRO A 35 -14.18 3.75 -20.51
C PRO A 35 -13.56 4.45 -21.74
N GLY A 36 -12.77 5.51 -21.55
CA GLY A 36 -12.10 6.26 -22.62
C GLY A 36 -10.60 5.96 -22.79
N VAL A 37 -10.00 5.10 -21.96
CA VAL A 37 -8.58 4.74 -22.08
C VAL A 37 -8.49 3.32 -22.62
N ALA A 38 -8.00 3.17 -23.86
CA ALA A 38 -7.86 1.88 -24.53
C ALA A 38 -6.74 1.05 -23.89
N ILE A 39 -7.01 0.46 -22.73
CA ILE A 39 -6.10 -0.43 -22.03
C ILE A 39 -6.70 -1.82 -22.07
N ASN A 40 -5.95 -2.77 -22.62
CA ASN A 40 -6.37 -4.15 -22.65
C ASN A 40 -6.36 -4.71 -21.21
N PRO A 41 -7.49 -5.23 -20.70
CA PRO A 41 -7.54 -5.88 -19.38
C PRO A 41 -6.47 -6.96 -19.21
N TRP A 42 -6.13 -7.65 -20.30
CA TRP A 42 -5.11 -8.68 -20.32
C TRP A 42 -3.71 -8.15 -20.03
N ASP A 43 -3.36 -6.94 -20.49
CA ASP A 43 -2.04 -6.35 -20.23
C ASP A 43 -1.89 -5.97 -18.76
N ILE A 44 -2.96 -5.44 -18.15
CA ILE A 44 -3.02 -5.17 -16.70
C ILE A 44 -2.85 -6.47 -15.93
N ALA A 45 -3.62 -7.52 -16.28
CA ALA A 45 -3.54 -8.81 -15.62
C ALA A 45 -2.15 -9.44 -15.74
N LYS A 46 -1.57 -9.44 -16.95
CA LYS A 46 -0.23 -9.97 -17.22
C LYS A 46 0.83 -9.23 -16.40
N SER A 47 0.76 -7.91 -16.36
CA SER A 47 1.67 -7.07 -15.55
C SER A 47 1.58 -7.45 -14.06
N LEU A 48 0.36 -7.56 -13.53
CA LEU A 48 0.12 -7.94 -12.13
C LEU A 48 0.59 -9.38 -11.82
N ILE A 49 0.33 -10.33 -12.70
CA ILE A 49 0.76 -11.73 -12.51
C ILE A 49 2.28 -11.83 -12.50
N VAL A 50 2.95 -11.25 -13.50
CA VAL A 50 4.40 -11.36 -13.66
C VAL A 50 5.16 -10.64 -12.55
N LEU A 51 4.67 -9.48 -12.13
CA LEU A 51 5.43 -8.58 -11.26
C LEU A 51 4.98 -8.63 -9.79
N MET A 52 3.82 -9.23 -9.49
CA MET A 52 3.32 -9.38 -8.12
C MET A 52 3.06 -10.84 -7.75
N LEU A 53 2.29 -11.58 -8.56
CA LEU A 53 1.90 -12.96 -8.22
C LEU A 53 3.11 -13.90 -8.20
N ILE A 54 3.93 -13.88 -9.26
CA ILE A 54 5.10 -14.76 -9.39
C ILE A 54 6.13 -14.53 -8.26
N PRO A 55 6.57 -13.28 -7.97
CA PRO A 55 7.51 -13.04 -6.87
C PRO A 55 6.94 -13.46 -5.51
N LEU A 56 5.64 -13.25 -5.29
CA LEU A 56 4.97 -13.62 -4.05
C LEU A 56 4.86 -15.15 -3.89
N THR A 57 4.47 -15.88 -4.94
CA THR A 57 4.40 -17.34 -4.90
C THR A 57 5.78 -17.95 -4.69
N LEU A 58 6.81 -17.45 -5.39
CA LEU A 58 8.19 -17.87 -5.18
C LEU A 58 8.67 -17.59 -3.74
N GLY A 59 8.38 -16.40 -3.20
CA GLY A 59 8.73 -16.05 -1.83
C GLY A 59 8.04 -16.94 -0.79
N LEU A 60 6.76 -17.25 -0.99
CA LEU A 60 6.00 -18.15 -0.11
C LEU A 60 6.48 -19.61 -0.22
N LEU A 61 6.80 -20.10 -1.42
CA LEU A 61 7.35 -21.44 -1.64
C LEU A 61 8.73 -21.58 -0.98
N PHE A 62 9.59 -20.57 -1.12
CA PHE A 62 10.89 -20.54 -0.47
C PHE A 62 10.77 -20.56 1.06
N LYS A 63 9.85 -19.74 1.61
CA LYS A 63 9.54 -19.75 3.05
C LYS A 63 8.96 -21.08 3.52
N SER A 64 8.14 -21.74 2.70
CA SER A 64 7.54 -23.05 3.02
C SER A 64 8.57 -24.17 3.06
N HIS A 65 9.61 -24.12 2.22
CA HIS A 65 10.66 -25.16 2.20
C HIS A 65 11.75 -24.90 3.25
N SER A 66 12.12 -23.62 3.47
CA SER A 66 13.21 -23.26 4.39
C SER A 66 12.87 -22.00 5.19
N ALA A 67 12.10 -22.16 6.26
CA ALA A 67 11.69 -21.04 7.13
C ALA A 67 12.88 -20.30 7.77
N ASP A 68 13.93 -21.03 8.16
CA ASP A 68 15.13 -20.45 8.78
C ASP A 68 15.96 -19.63 7.80
N SER A 69 16.13 -20.11 6.57
CA SER A 69 16.80 -19.35 5.51
C SER A 69 15.98 -18.13 5.11
N ALA A 70 14.66 -18.25 5.00
CA ALA A 70 13.79 -17.11 4.73
C ALA A 70 13.89 -16.04 5.83
N ALA A 71 13.95 -16.45 7.11
CA ALA A 71 14.14 -15.53 8.23
C ALA A 71 15.49 -14.80 8.16
N HIS A 72 16.55 -15.47 7.70
CA HIS A 72 17.87 -14.87 7.51
C HIS A 72 17.91 -13.84 6.37
N TRP A 73 17.24 -14.12 5.24
CA TRP A 73 17.20 -13.22 4.09
C TRP A 73 16.18 -12.08 4.21
N GLN A 74 15.15 -12.24 5.05
CA GLN A 74 14.11 -11.24 5.30
C GLN A 74 14.65 -9.82 5.56
N PRO A 75 15.62 -9.59 6.48
CA PRO A 75 16.14 -8.23 6.72
C PRO A 75 16.86 -7.64 5.51
N THR A 76 17.61 -8.45 4.76
CA THR A 76 18.32 -7.99 3.55
C THR A 76 17.34 -7.62 2.45
N MET A 77 16.33 -8.46 2.21
CA MET A 77 15.26 -8.17 1.24
C MET A 77 14.46 -6.93 1.63
N ASN A 78 14.18 -6.72 2.92
CA ASN A 78 13.52 -5.50 3.39
C ASN A 78 14.36 -4.24 3.10
N LYS A 79 15.68 -4.29 3.31
CA LYS A 79 16.58 -3.16 2.98
C LYS A 79 16.60 -2.87 1.49
N ILE A 80 16.72 -3.91 0.66
CA ILE A 80 16.71 -3.78 -0.80
C ILE A 80 15.38 -3.20 -1.28
N SER A 81 14.26 -3.70 -0.77
CA SER A 81 12.92 -3.20 -1.11
C SER A 81 12.75 -1.74 -0.70
N SER A 82 13.16 -1.37 0.51
CA SER A 82 13.09 0.01 1.01
C SER A 82 13.95 0.96 0.18
N LEU A 83 15.17 0.54 -0.16
CA LEU A 83 16.08 1.32 -1.01
C LEU A 83 15.54 1.46 -2.43
N ALA A 84 15.04 0.38 -3.03
CA ALA A 84 14.45 0.41 -4.37
C ALA A 84 13.22 1.34 -4.41
N MET A 85 12.35 1.26 -3.39
CA MET A 85 11.21 2.16 -3.25
C MET A 85 11.63 3.62 -3.10
N LEU A 86 12.66 3.90 -2.29
CA LEU A 86 13.19 5.25 -2.12
C LEU A 86 13.78 5.78 -3.43
N VAL A 87 14.61 4.99 -4.11
CA VAL A 87 15.19 5.35 -5.41
C VAL A 87 14.08 5.63 -6.41
N LEU A 88 13.09 4.75 -6.51
CA LEU A 88 11.98 4.92 -7.43
C LEU A 88 11.19 6.21 -7.10
N LEU A 89 10.91 6.46 -5.82
CA LEU A 89 10.22 7.67 -5.40
C LEU A 89 11.04 8.92 -5.78
N VAL A 90 12.32 8.98 -5.43
CA VAL A 90 13.19 10.14 -5.70
C VAL A 90 13.35 10.38 -7.20
N VAL A 91 13.68 9.33 -7.97
CA VAL A 91 13.84 9.41 -9.42
C VAL A 91 12.51 9.76 -10.08
N GLY A 92 11.43 9.11 -9.67
CA GLY A 92 10.09 9.36 -10.19
C GLY A 92 9.66 10.80 -9.98
N LEU A 93 9.88 11.36 -8.79
CA LEU A 93 9.56 12.76 -8.49
C LEU A 93 10.44 13.74 -9.26
N GLY A 94 11.75 13.48 -9.32
CA GLY A 94 12.70 14.31 -10.05
C GLY A 94 12.37 14.40 -11.55
N LEU A 95 12.04 13.26 -12.17
CA LEU A 95 11.67 13.21 -13.58
C LEU A 95 10.28 13.80 -13.88
N ASN A 96 9.40 13.91 -12.87
CA ASN A 96 8.03 14.38 -13.05
C ASN A 96 7.74 15.73 -12.39
N ILE A 97 8.75 16.53 -12.06
CA ILE A 97 8.59 17.77 -11.31
C ILE A 97 7.60 18.75 -11.97
N SER A 98 7.63 18.88 -13.30
CA SER A 98 6.73 19.76 -14.05
C SER A 98 5.27 19.32 -13.93
N ASN A 99 5.02 18.01 -14.03
CA ASN A 99 3.69 17.43 -13.89
C ASN A 99 3.16 17.57 -12.46
N ILE A 100 4.04 17.50 -11.45
CA ILE A 100 3.68 17.73 -10.04
C ILE A 100 3.32 19.19 -9.79
N ILE A 101 4.02 20.14 -10.41
CA ILE A 101 3.70 21.56 -10.29
C ILE A 101 2.35 21.86 -10.98
N SER A 102 2.12 21.28 -12.16
CA SER A 102 0.83 21.36 -12.85
C SER A 102 -0.32 20.77 -12.02
N LEU A 103 -0.04 19.68 -11.31
CA LEU A 103 -0.97 19.06 -10.36
C LEU A 103 -1.38 19.99 -9.22
N ILE A 104 -0.44 20.78 -8.68
CA ILE A 104 -0.72 21.80 -7.65
C ILE A 104 -1.64 22.89 -8.21
N GLY A 105 -1.44 23.29 -9.46
CA GLY A 105 -2.31 24.24 -10.16
C GLY A 105 -3.68 23.68 -10.57
N SER A 106 -3.93 22.38 -10.32
CA SER A 106 -5.17 21.68 -10.67
C SER A 106 -5.96 21.27 -9.43
N TRP A 107 -7.20 20.82 -9.63
CA TRP A 107 -8.02 20.19 -8.57
C TRP A 107 -7.55 18.76 -8.20
N GLY A 108 -6.50 18.24 -8.84
CA GLY A 108 -5.99 16.88 -8.63
C GLY A 108 -5.47 16.63 -7.22
N LEU A 109 -4.78 17.60 -6.61
CA LEU A 109 -4.35 17.49 -5.21
C LEU A 109 -5.52 17.39 -4.23
N VAL A 110 -6.54 18.22 -4.42
CA VAL A 110 -7.73 18.22 -3.58
C VAL A 110 -8.46 16.88 -3.68
N ALA A 111 -8.60 16.34 -4.90
CA ALA A 111 -9.20 15.02 -5.12
C ALA A 111 -8.43 13.91 -4.39
N LEU A 112 -7.09 13.90 -4.46
CA LEU A 112 -6.26 12.94 -3.74
C LEU A 112 -6.41 13.07 -2.22
N LEU A 113 -6.46 14.30 -1.70
CA LEU A 113 -6.56 14.55 -0.28
C LEU A 113 -7.93 14.15 0.27
N LEU A 114 -9.01 14.48 -0.44
CA LEU A 114 -10.36 14.01 -0.13
C LEU A 114 -10.47 12.49 -0.19
N PHE A 115 -9.81 11.85 -1.15
CA PHE A 115 -9.79 10.40 -1.26
C PHE A 115 -9.07 9.71 -0.10
N ILE A 116 -7.91 10.22 0.30
CA ILE A 116 -7.15 9.69 1.43
C ILE A 116 -7.95 9.87 2.71
N ILE A 117 -8.45 11.08 2.99
CA ILE A 117 -9.24 11.35 4.20
C ILE A 117 -10.54 10.54 4.17
N GLY A 118 -11.24 10.50 3.05
CA GLY A 118 -12.49 9.75 2.88
C GLY A 118 -12.30 8.26 3.13
N SER A 119 -11.26 7.64 2.55
CA SER A 119 -10.96 6.23 2.79
C SER A 119 -10.62 5.94 4.25
N LEU A 120 -9.87 6.82 4.92
CA LEU A 120 -9.53 6.72 6.34
C LEU A 120 -10.79 6.82 7.21
N LEU A 121 -11.67 7.81 6.94
CA LEU A 121 -12.93 8.00 7.63
C LEU A 121 -13.88 6.81 7.44
N ILE A 122 -14.04 6.31 6.21
CA ILE A 122 -14.88 5.14 5.91
C ILE A 122 -14.37 3.92 6.68
N GLY A 123 -13.06 3.65 6.62
CA GLY A 123 -12.45 2.55 7.39
C GLY A 123 -12.68 2.70 8.89
N MET A 124 -12.56 3.93 9.43
CA MET A 124 -12.83 4.20 10.83
C MET A 124 -14.31 4.05 11.21
N LEU A 125 -15.25 4.41 10.33
CA LEU A 125 -16.68 4.25 10.59
C LEU A 125 -17.07 2.76 10.59
N LEU A 126 -16.51 1.99 9.66
CA LEU A 126 -16.73 0.55 9.57
C LEU A 126 -16.08 -0.24 10.72
N GLY A 127 -15.01 0.30 11.33
CA GLY A 127 -14.35 -0.30 12.50
C GLY A 127 -15.14 -0.24 13.80
N GLY A 128 -16.30 0.43 13.82
CA GLY A 128 -17.23 0.44 14.94
C GLY A 128 -16.74 1.22 16.17
N GLY A 129 -17.27 0.87 17.35
CA GLY A 129 -17.04 1.61 18.60
C GLY A 129 -15.72 1.34 19.31
N ASN A 130 -14.98 0.28 18.96
CA ASN A 130 -13.71 -0.03 19.60
C ASN A 130 -12.57 0.82 18.98
N PRO A 131 -11.89 1.70 19.74
CA PRO A 131 -10.84 2.57 19.23
C PRO A 131 -9.68 1.82 18.55
N GLY A 132 -9.33 0.64 19.05
CA GLY A 132 -8.26 -0.19 18.48
C GLY A 132 -8.64 -0.74 17.10
N VAL A 133 -9.84 -1.32 16.97
CA VAL A 133 -10.35 -1.85 15.70
C VAL A 133 -10.58 -0.73 14.69
N ARG A 134 -11.08 0.42 15.16
CA ARG A 134 -11.29 1.63 14.36
C ARG A 134 -9.99 2.17 13.75
N SER A 135 -8.92 2.23 14.54
CA SER A 135 -7.60 2.65 14.07
C SER A 135 -7.03 1.68 13.03
N VAL A 136 -7.11 0.37 13.29
CA VAL A 136 -6.62 -0.67 12.36
C VAL A 136 -7.41 -0.67 11.05
N MET A 137 -8.74 -0.58 11.12
CA MET A 137 -9.60 -0.53 9.93
C MET A 137 -9.41 0.78 9.14
N GLY A 138 -9.30 1.92 9.83
CA GLY A 138 -9.05 3.23 9.21
C GLY A 138 -7.71 3.30 8.49
N LEU A 139 -6.62 2.92 9.19
CA LEU A 139 -5.29 2.86 8.60
C LEU A 139 -5.21 1.78 7.51
N GLY A 140 -5.77 0.60 7.72
CA GLY A 140 -5.77 -0.50 6.75
C GLY A 140 -6.52 -0.18 5.46
N THR A 141 -7.62 0.58 5.56
CA THR A 141 -8.40 1.01 4.38
C THR A 141 -7.69 2.11 3.58
N ALA A 142 -7.01 3.03 4.28
CA ALA A 142 -6.29 4.13 3.64
C ALA A 142 -4.89 3.72 3.15
N GLN A 143 -4.26 2.72 3.78
CA GLN A 143 -2.92 2.25 3.41
C GLN A 143 -2.97 1.47 2.10
N ARG A 144 -2.62 2.15 1.01
CA ARG A 144 -2.58 1.56 -0.33
C ARG A 144 -1.24 0.90 -0.63
N ASN A 145 -1.27 -0.13 -1.47
CA ASN A 145 -0.06 -0.72 -2.02
C ASN A 145 0.51 0.21 -3.11
N VAL A 146 1.32 1.18 -2.68
CA VAL A 146 1.96 2.18 -3.55
C VAL A 146 2.89 1.51 -4.57
N SER A 147 3.65 0.48 -4.16
CA SER A 147 4.56 -0.25 -5.05
C SER A 147 3.81 -0.83 -6.26
N ALA A 148 2.67 -1.46 -6.01
CA ALA A 148 1.79 -2.00 -7.05
C ALA A 148 1.21 -0.90 -7.95
N ALA A 149 0.74 0.20 -7.35
CA ALA A 149 0.15 1.30 -8.10
C ALA A 149 1.15 1.94 -9.07
N ILE A 150 2.39 2.14 -8.62
CA ILE A 150 3.49 2.65 -9.45
C ILE A 150 3.78 1.69 -10.59
N LEU A 151 3.96 0.40 -10.27
CA LEU A 151 4.28 -0.63 -11.25
C LEU A 151 3.25 -0.72 -12.36
N VAL A 152 1.96 -0.73 -11.99
CA VAL A 152 0.85 -0.75 -12.94
C VAL A 152 0.81 0.52 -13.77
N SER A 153 1.10 1.68 -13.15
CA SER A 153 1.18 2.95 -13.87
C SER A 153 2.31 2.98 -14.90
N VAL A 154 3.49 2.46 -14.53
CA VAL A 154 4.65 2.39 -15.45
C VAL A 154 4.38 1.41 -16.59
N GLN A 155 3.78 0.26 -16.31
CA GLN A 155 3.62 -0.81 -17.30
C GLN A 155 2.41 -0.62 -18.22
N ASN A 156 1.32 -0.02 -17.72
CA ASN A 156 0.04 0.05 -18.45
C ASN A 156 -0.36 1.48 -18.85
N PHE A 157 0.29 2.50 -18.27
CA PHE A 157 -0.05 3.91 -18.47
C PHE A 157 1.20 4.75 -18.79
N SER A 158 2.23 4.15 -19.39
CA SER A 158 3.45 4.85 -19.77
C SER A 158 3.14 6.05 -20.68
N GLY A 159 3.81 7.17 -20.42
CA GLY A 159 3.60 8.42 -21.18
C GLY A 159 2.36 9.25 -20.80
N THR A 160 1.55 8.80 -19.84
CA THR A 160 0.45 9.61 -19.27
C THR A 160 0.84 10.30 -17.97
N SER A 161 0.01 11.24 -17.49
CA SER A 161 0.19 11.90 -16.20
C SER A 161 -0.09 10.99 -14.98
N THR A 162 -0.48 9.73 -15.19
CA THR A 162 -0.86 8.77 -14.12
C THR A 162 0.28 8.51 -13.14
N LEU A 163 1.51 8.32 -13.62
CA LEU A 163 2.68 8.08 -12.76
C LEU A 163 2.95 9.26 -11.79
N PRO A 164 3.03 10.53 -12.24
CA PRO A 164 3.12 11.67 -11.33
C PRO A 164 2.01 11.71 -10.28
N PHE A 165 0.75 11.44 -10.67
CA PHE A 165 -0.38 11.41 -9.74
C PHE A 165 -0.17 10.35 -8.65
N VAL A 166 0.27 9.15 -9.01
CA VAL A 166 0.54 8.06 -8.05
C VAL A 166 1.71 8.41 -7.12
N LEU A 167 2.77 9.04 -7.63
CA LEU A 167 3.91 9.47 -6.82
C LEU A 167 3.52 10.55 -5.81
N VAL A 168 2.72 11.54 -6.23
CA VAL A 168 2.19 12.56 -5.32
C VAL A 168 1.26 11.94 -4.29
N ALA A 169 0.37 11.03 -4.72
CA ALA A 169 -0.51 10.30 -3.81
C ALA A 169 0.29 9.50 -2.77
N ALA A 170 1.42 8.89 -3.14
CA ALA A 170 2.31 8.19 -2.22
C ALA A 170 2.87 9.10 -1.13
N ILE A 171 3.33 10.30 -1.50
CA ILE A 171 3.81 11.30 -0.53
C ILE A 171 2.67 11.74 0.38
N LEU A 172 1.51 12.08 -0.19
CA LEU A 172 0.36 12.54 0.59
C LEU A 172 -0.13 11.45 1.55
N LEU A 173 -0.18 10.20 1.11
CA LEU A 173 -0.50 9.06 1.96
C LEU A 173 0.46 8.98 3.14
N LEU A 174 1.77 9.11 2.90
CA LEU A 174 2.77 9.09 3.98
C LEU A 174 2.61 10.30 4.93
N LEU A 175 2.42 11.50 4.39
CA LEU A 175 2.25 12.73 5.16
C LEU A 175 0.95 12.76 5.98
N VAL A 176 -0.13 12.12 5.52
CA VAL A 176 -1.41 12.07 6.23
C VAL A 176 -1.45 10.89 7.20
N LEU A 177 -0.98 9.70 6.79
CA LEU A 177 -1.08 8.49 7.59
C LEU A 177 -0.06 8.45 8.73
N LEU A 178 1.16 8.99 8.59
CA LEU A 178 2.12 8.97 9.69
C LEU A 178 1.65 9.78 10.91
N PRO A 179 1.16 11.03 10.76
CA PRO A 179 0.59 11.77 11.89
C PRO A 179 -0.70 11.14 12.41
N ALA A 180 -1.56 10.62 11.52
CA ALA A 180 -2.80 9.95 11.93
C ALA A 180 -2.49 8.70 12.77
N ALA A 181 -1.56 7.86 12.32
CA ALA A 181 -1.10 6.68 13.07
C ALA A 181 -0.46 7.09 14.40
N LYS A 182 0.36 8.15 14.44
CA LYS A 182 0.94 8.66 15.68
C LYS A 182 -0.13 9.15 16.67
N ARG A 183 -1.15 9.90 16.20
CA ARG A 183 -2.26 10.38 17.04
C ARG A 183 -3.13 9.26 17.57
N MET A 184 -3.40 8.24 16.74
CA MET A 184 -4.19 7.08 17.15
C MET A 184 -3.41 6.15 18.08
N GLY A 185 -2.09 6.01 17.88
CA GLY A 185 -1.21 5.26 18.78
C GLY A 185 -0.99 5.95 20.14
N ALA A 186 -0.98 7.29 20.19
CA ALA A 186 -0.86 8.06 21.43
C ALA A 186 -2.13 8.04 22.30
N GLY A 187 -3.28 7.62 21.74
CA GLY A 187 -4.55 7.47 22.47
C GLY A 187 -4.82 6.06 22.98
N GLN A 188 -3.90 5.12 22.77
CA GLN A 188 -3.98 3.77 23.34
C GLN A 188 -3.40 3.84 24.76
N PRO A 189 -4.19 3.67 25.83
CA PRO A 189 -3.63 3.58 27.17
C PRO A 189 -2.67 2.38 27.20
N ASP A 190 -1.51 2.57 27.81
CA ASP A 190 -0.47 1.55 28.02
C ASP A 190 -1.04 0.33 28.77
N GLY A 191 -1.72 -0.57 28.06
CA GLY A 191 -2.21 -1.84 28.60
C GLY A 191 -1.19 -2.97 28.52
N ILE A 192 0.04 -2.70 28.05
CA ILE A 192 1.07 -3.73 27.81
C ILE A 192 2.27 -3.57 28.76
N ALA A 193 2.29 -2.56 29.63
CA ALA A 193 3.41 -2.31 30.55
C ALA A 193 3.24 -2.93 31.96
N THR A 194 2.12 -3.59 32.26
CA THR A 194 1.81 -4.09 33.62
C THR A 194 1.48 -5.59 33.66
N GLN A 195 2.22 -6.42 32.93
CA GLN A 195 2.17 -7.89 33.09
C GLN A 195 3.57 -8.55 33.15
N THR A 196 4.61 -7.79 33.49
CA THR A 196 5.94 -8.30 33.84
C THR A 196 6.35 -7.99 35.29
N ALA A 197 5.38 -7.68 36.15
CA ALA A 197 5.62 -7.53 37.58
C ALA A 197 4.40 -8.02 38.39
N ALA A 198 4.22 -9.33 38.43
CA ALA A 198 3.55 -10.07 39.51
C ALA A 198 3.96 -11.54 39.43
#